data_AF-U4LMS7-F1
#
_entry.id   AF-U4LMS7-F1
#
_cell.length_a   1.000
_cell.length_b   1.000
_cell.length_c   1.000
_cell.angle_alpha   90.00
_cell.angle_beta   90.00
_cell.angle_gamma   90.00
#
_symmetry.space_group_name_H-M   'P 1'
#
loop_
_entity.id
_entity.type
_entity.pdbx_description
1 polymer ?
#
loop_
_entity_poly.entity_id
_entity_poly.type
_entity_poly.pdbx_seq_one_letter_code
_entity_poly.pdbx_strand_id
1 'polypeptide(L)'
;MLVLVLLFNHSIVQSTFLTPCRPAPQTAFFSGFHPLPLDTQLLDTFTINITTTSPIFFYCSQGRHCQSGFVGVINPTINQSLSDYRARARKALESLNPGERARNVTKAGGKDSGDNDDGDGNDTDGGDQGGKKNVGVVIGGVLGGVVLMIVGIAGLVVVVVRKRGVRKGIRKEDVGRPVLKSNMAGGFV
;
A
#
# COMPACT_ATOMS: atom_id res chain seq x y z
N MET A 1 14.82 25.69 10.34
CA MET A 1 13.51 25.22 10.85
C MET A 1 12.68 24.75 9.67
N LEU A 2 12.14 23.52 9.73
CA LEU A 2 11.27 22.95 8.70
C LEU A 2 9.88 22.71 9.30
N VAL A 3 8.84 23.15 8.60
CA VAL A 3 7.44 22.99 9.02
C VAL A 3 6.80 21.96 8.10
N LEU A 4 6.29 20.86 8.67
CA LEU A 4 5.53 19.86 7.96
C LEU A 4 4.06 20.02 8.32
N VAL A 5 3.22 20.24 7.30
CA VAL A 5 1.77 20.32 7.47
C VAL A 5 1.20 18.90 7.49
N LEU A 6 0.48 18.57 8.55
CA LEU A 6 -0.23 17.31 8.75
C LEU A 6 -1.72 17.57 8.54
N LEU A 7 -2.27 16.91 7.52
CA LEU A 7 -3.70 16.95 7.23
C LEU A 7 -4.32 15.64 7.73
N PHE A 8 -5.41 15.71 8.49
CA PHE A 8 -6.10 14.54 9.06
C PHE A 8 -5.17 13.64 9.92
N ASN A 9 -5.52 12.35 10.03
CA ASN A 9 -4.75 11.30 10.71
C ASN A 9 -3.47 10.92 9.96
N HIS A 10 -2.50 11.83 9.94
CA HIS A 10 -1.13 11.54 9.51
C HIS A 10 -0.16 11.80 10.66
N SER A 11 0.99 11.16 10.54
CA SER A 11 2.07 11.27 11.50
C SER A 11 3.39 11.39 10.76
N ILE A 12 4.38 11.90 11.46
CA ILE A 12 5.76 12.00 10.99
C ILE A 12 6.63 11.31 12.02
N VAL A 13 7.15 10.15 11.63
CA VAL A 13 8.07 9.34 12.44
C VAL A 13 9.41 9.31 11.73
N GLN A 14 10.49 9.63 12.44
CA GLN A 14 11.83 9.46 11.91
C GLN A 14 12.26 7.98 11.89
N SER A 15 12.90 7.59 10.79
CA SER A 15 13.42 6.25 10.55
C SER A 15 14.89 6.32 10.10
N THR A 16 15.45 5.16 9.75
CA THR A 16 16.71 5.08 9.02
C THR A 16 16.48 4.80 7.54
N PHE A 17 17.45 5.14 6.70
CA PHE A 17 17.42 4.83 5.27
C PHE A 17 17.17 3.33 4.98
N LEU A 18 17.72 2.46 5.82
CA LEU A 18 17.67 1.00 5.62
C LEU A 18 16.39 0.37 6.16
N THR A 19 15.74 1.03 7.14
CA THR A 19 14.56 0.50 7.83
C THR A 19 13.40 1.49 7.75
N PRO A 20 12.85 1.76 6.54
CA PRO A 20 11.62 2.54 6.43
C PRO A 20 10.47 1.87 7.17
N CYS A 21 9.47 2.67 7.54
CA CYS A 21 8.26 2.22 8.24
C CYS A 21 8.53 1.67 9.66
N ARG A 22 9.75 1.84 10.19
CA ARG A 22 10.10 1.52 11.58
C ARG A 22 10.81 2.71 12.23
N PRO A 23 10.52 3.00 13.50
CA PRO A 23 11.10 4.13 14.20
C PRO A 23 12.61 3.91 14.38
N ALA A 24 13.40 4.99 14.26
CA ALA A 24 14.80 4.95 14.60
C ALA A 24 14.98 4.69 16.12
N PRO A 25 15.98 3.87 16.54
CA PRO A 25 16.05 3.34 17.91
C PRO A 25 16.39 4.34 19.02
N GLN A 26 16.94 5.53 18.73
CA GLN A 26 17.44 6.45 19.77
C GLN A 26 17.18 7.94 19.49
N THR A 27 16.68 8.30 18.31
CA THR A 27 16.57 9.70 17.86
C THR A 27 15.29 9.97 17.08
N ALA A 28 14.33 9.06 17.09
CA ALA A 28 13.13 9.23 16.29
C ALA A 28 12.25 10.35 16.85
N PHE A 29 12.20 11.50 16.17
CA PHE A 29 11.06 12.39 16.40
C PHE A 29 9.77 11.69 15.97
N PHE A 30 8.69 12.01 16.67
CA PHE A 30 7.35 11.55 16.36
C PHE A 30 6.38 12.69 16.63
N SER A 31 5.61 13.06 15.61
CA SER A 31 4.58 14.09 15.76
C SER A 31 3.41 13.64 16.62
N GLY A 32 3.23 12.33 16.83
CA GLY A 32 1.95 11.76 17.25
C GLY A 32 0.95 11.70 16.09
N PHE A 33 -0.25 11.20 16.38
CA PHE A 33 -1.41 11.36 15.52
C PHE A 33 -2.26 12.50 16.05
N HIS A 34 -2.71 13.35 15.13
CA HIS A 34 -3.57 14.47 15.46
C HIS A 34 -4.92 14.22 14.78
N PRO A 35 -5.85 13.50 15.43
CA PRO A 35 -7.17 13.25 14.87
C PRO A 35 -7.93 14.57 14.81
N LEU A 36 -8.00 15.14 13.61
CA LEU A 36 -8.80 16.33 13.36
C LEU A 36 -10.22 15.91 12.94
N PRO A 37 -11.28 16.52 13.50
CA PRO A 37 -12.66 16.27 13.07
C PRO A 37 -12.81 16.55 11.57
N LEU A 38 -13.64 15.74 10.89
CA LEU A 38 -13.87 15.82 9.44
C LEU A 38 -14.37 17.19 8.95
N ASP A 39 -14.92 18.04 9.83
CA ASP A 39 -15.40 19.38 9.47
C ASP A 39 -14.35 20.49 9.58
N THR A 40 -13.19 20.18 10.16
CA THR A 40 -12.21 21.21 10.50
C THR A 40 -11.22 21.39 9.36
N GLN A 41 -11.11 22.62 8.83
CA GLN A 41 -9.97 23.07 8.02
C GLN A 41 -8.70 23.26 8.88
N LEU A 42 -8.59 22.53 9.99
CA LEU A 42 -7.45 22.65 10.88
C LEU A 42 -6.23 22.05 10.17
N LEU A 43 -5.21 22.87 10.03
CA LEU A 43 -3.90 22.46 9.58
C LEU A 43 -3.11 22.20 10.86
N ASP A 44 -2.79 20.95 11.15
CA ASP A 44 -1.78 20.68 12.17
C ASP A 44 -0.40 20.86 11.54
N THR A 45 0.55 21.38 12.31
CA THR A 45 1.90 21.61 11.82
C THR A 45 2.91 21.03 12.78
N PHE A 46 3.72 20.12 12.27
CA PHE A 46 4.85 19.59 12.99
C PHE A 46 6.12 20.34 12.60
N THR A 47 6.73 21.03 13.55
CA THR A 47 7.93 21.83 13.32
C THR A 47 9.15 21.11 13.86
N ILE A 48 10.18 20.98 13.02
CA ILE A 48 11.45 20.34 13.36
C ILE A 48 12.58 21.34 13.16
N ASN A 49 13.44 21.50 14.17
CA ASN A 49 14.66 22.27 14.01
C ASN A 49 15.76 21.41 13.37
N ILE A 50 16.12 21.73 12.13
CA ILE A 50 17.17 21.02 11.39
C ILE A 50 18.50 21.71 11.62
N THR A 51 19.37 21.11 12.43
CA THR A 51 20.69 21.63 12.80
C THR A 51 21.85 20.93 12.07
N THR A 52 21.55 19.91 11.27
CA THR A 52 22.54 19.08 10.56
C THR A 52 22.28 19.05 9.05
N THR A 53 23.36 18.84 8.28
CA THR A 53 23.31 18.57 6.83
C THR A 53 23.17 17.08 6.52
N SER A 54 23.27 16.21 7.53
CA SER A 54 23.08 14.77 7.34
C SER A 54 21.64 14.44 6.89
N PRO A 55 21.45 13.38 6.09
CA PRO A 55 20.13 12.96 5.65
C PRO A 55 19.22 12.56 6.81
N ILE A 56 17.97 13.00 6.79
CA ILE A 56 16.95 12.64 7.78
C ILE A 56 15.78 12.00 7.05
N PHE A 57 15.45 10.76 7.40
CA PHE A 57 14.37 9.98 6.78
C PHE A 57 13.17 9.94 7.70
N PHE A 58 11.98 10.09 7.12
CA PHE A 58 10.74 10.04 7.87
C PHE A 58 9.60 9.38 7.09
N TYR A 59 8.57 8.93 7.79
CA TYR A 59 7.41 8.28 7.20
C TYR A 59 6.15 8.56 8.02
N CYS A 60 4.99 8.26 7.44
CA CYS A 60 3.75 8.19 8.19
C CYS A 60 3.47 6.76 8.66
N SER A 61 3.26 6.61 9.96
CA SER A 61 2.99 5.33 10.62
C SER A 61 1.52 4.90 10.54
N GLN A 62 0.63 5.69 9.95
CA GLN A 62 -0.78 5.32 9.78
C GLN A 62 -0.92 4.14 8.82
N GLY A 63 -1.35 2.97 9.33
CA GLY A 63 -1.69 1.79 8.53
C GLY A 63 -0.67 1.50 7.42
N ARG A 64 -1.11 1.61 6.15
CA ARG A 64 -0.27 1.35 4.97
C ARG A 64 0.31 2.61 4.30
N HIS A 65 0.25 3.78 4.94
CA HIS A 65 0.66 5.05 4.32
C HIS A 65 2.15 5.06 3.95
N CYS A 66 3.01 4.52 4.81
CA CYS A 66 4.44 4.38 4.51
C CYS A 66 4.68 3.55 3.23
N GLN A 67 4.04 2.39 3.11
CA GLN A 67 4.17 1.48 1.96
C GLN A 67 3.57 2.09 0.69
N SER A 68 2.50 2.88 0.81
CA SER A 68 1.91 3.66 -0.28
C SER A 68 2.80 4.85 -0.71
N GLY A 69 3.80 5.17 0.10
CA GLY A 69 4.84 6.14 -0.20
C GLY A 69 4.66 7.49 0.47
N PHE A 70 3.94 7.54 1.58
CA PHE A 70 4.04 8.64 2.56
C PHE A 70 5.37 8.52 3.30
N VAL A 71 6.42 8.91 2.59
CA VAL A 71 7.80 8.89 3.05
C VAL A 71 8.49 10.16 2.56
N GLY A 72 9.47 10.63 3.32
CA GLY A 72 10.25 11.78 2.94
C GLY A 72 11.69 11.70 3.42
N VAL A 73 12.51 12.58 2.84
CA VAL A 73 13.92 12.76 3.20
C VAL A 73 14.24 14.24 3.21
N ILE A 74 14.95 14.68 4.24
CA ILE A 74 15.58 16.00 4.34
C ILE A 74 17.06 15.80 4.02
N ASN A 75 17.64 16.71 3.23
CA ASN A 75 19.05 16.66 2.82
C ASN A 75 19.46 15.31 2.18
N PRO A 76 18.77 14.83 1.12
CA PRO A 76 19.15 13.58 0.47
C PRO A 76 20.55 13.64 -0.14
N THR A 77 21.23 12.50 -0.19
CA THR A 77 22.47 12.33 -0.96
C THR A 77 22.21 11.50 -2.22
N ILE A 78 23.15 11.49 -3.15
CA ILE A 78 23.09 10.64 -4.37
C ILE A 78 22.89 9.16 -3.99
N ASN A 79 23.54 8.70 -2.91
CA ASN A 79 23.47 7.32 -2.45
C ASN A 79 22.30 7.02 -1.51
N GLN A 80 21.57 8.06 -1.06
CA GLN A 80 20.42 7.93 -0.16
C GLN A 80 19.27 8.82 -0.65
N SER A 81 18.76 8.48 -1.82
CA SER A 81 17.71 9.22 -2.51
C SER A 81 16.31 8.94 -1.94
N LEU A 82 15.36 9.86 -2.17
CA LEU A 82 13.95 9.64 -1.85
C LEU A 82 13.37 8.45 -2.62
N SER A 83 13.78 8.26 -3.88
CA SER A 83 13.33 7.14 -4.72
C SER A 83 13.73 5.79 -4.13
N ASP A 84 14.97 5.67 -3.65
CA ASP A 84 15.46 4.43 -3.02
C ASP A 84 14.75 4.18 -1.70
N TYR A 85 14.57 5.23 -0.91
CA TYR A 85 13.86 5.15 0.36
C TYR A 85 12.39 4.73 0.16
N ARG A 86 11.68 5.30 -0.82
CA ARG A 86 10.31 4.89 -1.21
C ARG A 86 10.26 3.46 -1.74
N ALA A 87 11.27 3.02 -2.50
CA ALA A 87 11.36 1.65 -2.98
C ALA A 87 11.54 0.63 -1.85
N ARG A 88 12.29 0.98 -0.81
CA ARG A 88 12.42 0.18 0.41
C ARG A 88 11.12 0.19 1.22
N ALA A 89 10.46 1.34 1.35
CA ALA A 89 9.22 1.48 2.13
C ALA A 89 8.09 0.59 1.60
N ARG A 90 7.95 0.49 0.27
CA ARG A 90 6.99 -0.44 -0.37
C ARG A 90 7.14 -1.90 0.05
N LYS A 91 8.32 -2.30 0.50
CA LYS A 91 8.64 -3.68 0.92
C LYS A 91 8.43 -3.91 2.41
N ALA A 92 8.17 -2.87 3.20
CA ALA A 92 7.90 -3.01 4.62
C ALA A 92 6.57 -3.75 4.83
N LEU A 93 6.54 -4.63 5.85
CA LEU A 93 5.36 -5.42 6.17
C LEU A 93 4.27 -4.57 6.85
N GLU A 94 4.68 -3.65 7.71
CA GLU A 94 3.82 -2.81 8.53
C GLU A 94 4.52 -1.47 8.79
N SER A 95 3.73 -0.50 9.25
CA SER A 95 4.24 0.80 9.69
C SER A 95 4.10 0.84 11.21
N LEU A 96 5.20 1.12 11.91
CA LEU A 96 5.22 1.12 13.38
C LEU A 96 5.28 2.53 13.93
N ASN A 97 4.62 2.77 15.06
CA ASN A 97 4.87 3.93 15.91
C ASN A 97 6.10 3.68 16.82
N PRO A 98 6.75 4.73 17.34
CA PRO A 98 7.67 4.56 18.46
C PRO A 98 6.98 3.82 19.62
N GLY A 99 7.65 2.81 20.18
CA GLY A 99 7.10 1.97 21.25
C GLY A 99 6.31 0.75 20.77
N GLU A 100 5.86 0.70 19.50
CA GLU A 100 5.22 -0.48 18.96
C GLU A 100 6.22 -1.58 18.62
N ARG A 101 5.82 -2.82 18.94
CA ARG A 101 6.58 -4.02 18.56
C ARG A 101 6.09 -4.52 17.22
N ALA A 102 7.03 -4.93 16.36
CA ALA A 102 6.65 -5.61 15.13
C ALA A 102 5.84 -6.86 15.45
N ARG A 103 4.79 -7.08 14.67
CA ARG A 103 4.02 -8.31 14.78
C ARG A 103 4.91 -9.45 14.30
N ASN A 104 5.06 -10.49 15.12
CA ASN A 104 5.67 -11.75 14.69
C ASN A 104 4.72 -12.44 13.71
N VAL A 105 4.70 -11.98 12.46
CA VAL A 105 3.89 -12.58 11.42
C VAL A 105 4.66 -13.78 10.86
N THR A 106 4.55 -14.93 11.54
CA THR A 106 4.64 -16.21 10.83
C THR A 106 3.43 -16.26 9.91
N LYS A 107 3.69 -16.20 8.60
CA LYS A 107 2.71 -16.18 7.51
C LYS A 107 1.38 -16.90 7.85
N ALA A 108 0.34 -16.13 8.18
CA ALA A 108 -1.05 -16.57 8.19
C ALA A 108 -1.94 -15.35 7.93
N GLY A 109 -2.80 -15.45 6.91
CA GLY A 109 -3.76 -14.41 6.59
C GLY A 109 -4.81 -14.26 7.69
N GLY A 110 -5.28 -13.04 7.90
CA GLY A 110 -6.37 -12.82 8.84
C GLY A 110 -6.63 -11.34 9.14
N LYS A 111 -7.72 -10.86 8.53
CA LYS A 111 -8.70 -9.87 9.00
C LYS A 111 -8.26 -8.88 10.10
N ASP A 112 -8.28 -7.62 9.67
CA ASP A 112 -8.62 -6.43 10.44
C ASP A 112 -9.70 -6.70 11.49
N SER A 113 -9.44 -6.29 12.73
CA SER A 113 -10.42 -6.14 13.82
C SER A 113 -9.80 -5.29 14.93
N GLY A 114 -10.18 -4.00 14.93
CA GLY A 114 -10.57 -3.25 16.12
C GLY A 114 -9.49 -2.88 17.11
N ASP A 115 -8.98 -1.65 16.98
CA ASP A 115 -8.52 -0.86 18.12
C ASP A 115 -9.68 -0.68 19.12
N ASN A 116 -9.42 -0.99 20.39
CA ASN A 116 -10.05 -0.31 21.52
C ASN A 116 -8.94 -0.01 22.52
N ASP A 117 -8.72 1.28 22.72
CA ASP A 117 -7.93 1.88 23.78
C ASP A 117 -8.64 1.63 25.12
N ASP A 118 -7.87 1.37 26.18
CA ASP A 118 -8.15 1.78 27.56
C ASP A 118 -6.99 1.32 28.46
N GLY A 119 -6.47 2.27 29.25
CA GLY A 119 -5.20 2.17 29.94
C GLY A 119 -5.19 1.46 31.29
N ASP A 120 -3.94 1.30 31.76
CA ASP A 120 -3.43 1.24 33.15
C ASP A 120 -3.94 0.14 34.10
N GLY A 121 -3.01 -0.42 34.89
CA GLY A 121 -3.34 -1.21 36.09
C GLY A 121 -2.78 -2.63 36.20
N ASN A 122 -1.59 -2.68 36.81
CA ASN A 122 -0.94 -3.72 37.61
C ASN A 122 -1.72 -4.95 38.19
N ASP A 123 -1.01 -6.09 38.22
CA ASP A 123 -0.99 -7.24 39.16
C ASP A 123 -2.02 -8.42 39.19
N THR A 124 -1.41 -9.62 39.15
CA THR A 124 -1.69 -10.91 39.85
C THR A 124 -2.82 -11.89 39.46
N ASP A 125 -2.35 -13.09 39.09
CA ASP A 125 -2.73 -14.47 39.46
C ASP A 125 -4.20 -14.99 39.47
N GLY A 126 -4.35 -16.19 38.90
CA GLY A 126 -5.32 -17.21 39.31
C GLY A 126 -6.65 -17.29 38.57
N GLY A 127 -7.01 -18.50 38.09
CA GLY A 127 -8.40 -18.95 38.09
C GLY A 127 -9.01 -19.44 36.77
N ASP A 128 -9.38 -20.72 36.80
CA ASP A 128 -10.06 -21.58 35.83
C ASP A 128 -11.54 -21.23 35.54
N GLN A 129 -12.05 -21.84 34.46
CA GLN A 129 -13.45 -22.10 34.07
C GLN A 129 -14.24 -21.13 33.18
N GLY A 130 -14.84 -21.77 32.16
CA GLY A 130 -16.30 -21.71 32.06
C GLY A 130 -16.81 -21.00 30.82
N GLY A 131 -17.16 -21.80 29.80
CA GLY A 131 -17.51 -21.31 28.48
C GLY A 131 -18.76 -20.43 28.38
N LYS A 132 -18.86 -19.71 27.26
CA LYS A 132 -20.12 -19.22 26.71
C LYS A 132 -20.12 -19.45 25.20
N LYS A 133 -20.97 -20.39 24.80
CA LYS A 133 -21.32 -20.70 23.40
C LYS A 133 -22.33 -19.65 22.98
N ASN A 134 -21.93 -18.74 22.10
CA ASN A 134 -22.86 -17.77 21.52
C ASN A 134 -23.49 -18.41 20.28
N VAL A 135 -24.71 -18.89 20.48
CA VAL A 135 -25.68 -19.18 19.42
C VAL A 135 -25.92 -17.90 18.64
N GLY A 136 -25.57 -17.90 17.35
CA GLY A 136 -25.96 -16.90 16.38
C GLY A 136 -26.53 -17.60 15.16
N VAL A 137 -27.84 -17.87 15.19
CA VAL A 137 -28.64 -18.17 14.01
C VAL A 137 -28.78 -16.87 13.19
N VAL A 138 -28.86 -17.00 11.85
CA VAL A 138 -29.53 -16.15 10.83
C VAL A 138 -28.72 -16.26 9.51
N ILE A 139 -29.03 -17.23 8.64
CA ILE A 139 -29.87 -17.13 7.42
C ILE A 139 -29.20 -16.32 6.29
N GLY A 140 -28.89 -16.97 5.15
CA GLY A 140 -28.52 -16.28 3.91
C GLY A 140 -27.68 -17.02 2.86
N GLY A 141 -27.81 -18.34 2.70
CA GLY A 141 -27.23 -19.06 1.55
C GLY A 141 -28.26 -19.18 0.41
N VAL A 142 -27.82 -19.06 -0.86
CA VAL A 142 -28.44 -19.56 -2.13
C VAL A 142 -28.60 -18.55 -3.29
N LEU A 143 -28.37 -17.23 -3.14
CA LEU A 143 -28.54 -16.29 -4.30
C LEU A 143 -27.27 -15.89 -5.08
N GLY A 144 -26.07 -16.31 -4.67
CA GLY A 144 -24.82 -15.90 -5.33
C GLY A 144 -24.37 -16.77 -6.52
N GLY A 145 -24.82 -18.02 -6.60
CA GLY A 145 -24.30 -18.99 -7.57
C GLY A 145 -24.85 -18.83 -8.99
N VAL A 146 -26.13 -18.43 -9.11
CA VAL A 146 -26.83 -18.38 -10.41
C VAL A 146 -26.37 -17.18 -11.25
N VAL A 147 -26.07 -16.04 -10.61
CA VAL A 147 -25.62 -14.82 -11.30
C VAL A 147 -24.23 -15.00 -11.92
N LEU A 148 -23.30 -15.69 -11.24
CA LEU A 148 -21.95 -15.92 -11.75
C LEU A 148 -21.91 -16.91 -12.92
N MET A 149 -22.81 -17.91 -12.93
CA MET A 149 -22.90 -18.87 -14.04
C MET A 149 -23.44 -18.23 -15.33
N ILE A 150 -24.44 -17.36 -15.23
CA ILE A 150 -25.03 -16.70 -16.42
C ILE A 150 -24.04 -15.70 -17.05
N VAL A 151 -23.36 -14.90 -16.22
CA VAL A 151 -22.35 -13.93 -16.70
C VAL A 151 -21.12 -14.63 -17.28
N GLY A 152 -20.68 -15.75 -16.67
CA GLY A 152 -19.56 -16.54 -17.17
C GLY A 152 -19.84 -17.18 -18.54
N ILE A 153 -21.03 -17.75 -18.74
CA ILE A 153 -21.41 -18.37 -20.01
C ILE A 153 -21.57 -17.31 -21.11
N ALA A 154 -22.21 -16.17 -20.81
CA ALA A 154 -22.34 -15.07 -21.77
C ALA A 154 -20.97 -14.48 -22.17
N GLY A 155 -20.06 -14.30 -21.21
CA GLY A 155 -18.69 -13.86 -21.47
C GLY A 155 -17.90 -14.81 -22.37
N LEU A 156 -18.00 -16.13 -22.11
CA LEU A 156 -17.32 -17.14 -22.92
C LEU A 156 -17.85 -17.19 -24.36
N VAL A 157 -19.16 -17.07 -24.55
CA VAL A 157 -19.78 -17.04 -25.90
C VAL A 157 -19.32 -15.81 -26.70
N VAL A 158 -19.27 -14.63 -26.10
CA VAL A 158 -18.81 -13.40 -26.76
C VAL A 158 -17.34 -13.50 -27.19
N VAL A 159 -16.47 -14.08 -26.34
CA VAL A 159 -15.05 -14.27 -26.66
C VAL A 159 -14.87 -15.26 -27.80
N VAL A 160 -15.60 -16.38 -27.82
CA VAL A 160 -15.50 -17.39 -28.89
C VAL A 160 -16.05 -16.86 -30.22
N VAL A 161 -17.14 -16.09 -30.21
CA VAL A 161 -17.71 -15.48 -31.43
C VAL A 161 -16.78 -14.42 -32.00
N ARG A 162 -16.20 -13.54 -31.18
CA ARG A 162 -15.18 -12.56 -31.63
C ARG A 162 -13.95 -13.25 -32.21
N LYS A 163 -13.45 -14.32 -31.58
CA LYS A 163 -12.28 -15.07 -32.07
C LYS A 163 -12.55 -15.82 -33.38
N ARG A 164 -13.79 -16.26 -33.63
CA ARG A 164 -14.22 -16.86 -34.91
C ARG A 164 -14.42 -15.82 -36.02
N GLY A 165 -14.85 -14.61 -35.70
CA GLY A 165 -14.96 -13.48 -36.64
C GLY A 165 -13.61 -13.02 -37.17
N VAL A 166 -12.62 -12.84 -36.27
CA VAL A 166 -11.25 -12.42 -36.63
C VAL A 166 -10.56 -13.43 -37.55
N ARG A 167 -10.80 -14.74 -37.36
CA ARG A 167 -10.22 -15.80 -38.21
C ARG A 167 -10.77 -15.85 -39.63
N LYS A 168 -11.98 -15.32 -39.87
CA LYS A 168 -12.58 -15.26 -41.22
C LYS A 168 -12.10 -14.03 -42.02
N GLY A 169 -11.57 -13.01 -41.36
CA GLY A 169 -11.08 -11.78 -42.02
C GLY A 169 -9.68 -11.85 -42.63
N ILE A 170 -8.88 -12.88 -42.33
CA ILE A 170 -7.45 -12.94 -42.75
C ILE A 170 -7.23 -13.81 -44.01
N ARG A 171 -8.28 -14.26 -44.71
CA ARG A 171 -8.14 -15.16 -45.89
C ARG A 171 -8.71 -14.62 -47.19
N LYS A 172 -8.69 -13.30 -47.42
CA LYS A 172 -9.07 -12.73 -48.72
C LYS A 172 -8.32 -11.44 -49.05
N GLU A 173 -6.99 -11.47 -49.06
CA GLU A 173 -6.17 -10.41 -49.68
C GLU A 173 -4.73 -10.91 -49.76
N ASP A 174 -4.44 -11.85 -50.66
CA ASP A 174 -3.09 -12.15 -51.15
C ASP A 174 -3.19 -13.04 -52.43
N VAL A 175 -4.01 -12.60 -53.39
CA VAL A 175 -3.90 -13.08 -54.78
C VAL A 175 -3.61 -11.86 -55.64
N GLY A 176 -2.35 -11.75 -56.06
CA GLY A 176 -1.93 -10.89 -57.16
C GLY A 176 -1.13 -9.67 -56.73
N ARG A 177 0.19 -9.85 -56.66
CA ARG A 177 1.16 -8.95 -57.31
C ARG A 177 2.51 -9.68 -57.48
N PRO A 178 3.14 -9.59 -58.66
CA PRO A 178 4.38 -10.30 -58.95
C PRO A 178 5.56 -9.66 -58.21
N VAL A 179 6.48 -10.53 -57.78
CA VAL A 179 7.78 -10.19 -57.23
C VAL A 179 8.60 -9.50 -58.33
N LEU A 180 8.92 -8.22 -58.14
CA LEU A 180 9.96 -7.52 -58.89
C LEU A 180 11.08 -7.11 -57.93
N LYS A 181 12.18 -7.84 -58.06
CA LYS A 181 13.52 -7.53 -57.57
C LYS A 181 13.93 -6.12 -58.03
N SER A 182 14.60 -5.37 -57.18
CA SER A 182 15.88 -4.74 -57.51
C SER A 182 16.46 -4.04 -56.29
N ASN A 183 17.75 -4.30 -56.06
CA ASN A 183 18.67 -3.50 -55.28
C ASN A 183 18.57 -1.99 -55.61
N MET A 184 19.00 -1.12 -54.69
CA MET A 184 20.15 -0.21 -54.85
C MET A 184 20.16 0.92 -53.81
N ALA A 185 21.34 1.09 -53.22
CA ALA A 185 22.03 2.22 -52.58
C ALA A 185 21.46 3.67 -52.59
N GLY A 186 21.93 4.44 -51.59
CA GLY A 186 21.97 5.92 -51.53
C GLY A 186 20.98 6.49 -50.50
N GLY A 187 21.30 7.38 -49.55
CA GLY A 187 22.32 8.43 -49.48
C GLY A 187 21.62 9.81 -49.51
N PHE A 188 21.95 10.70 -48.54
CA PHE A 188 21.49 12.10 -48.36
C PHE A 188 20.02 12.27 -47.89
N VAL A 189 19.64 13.12 -46.93
CA VAL A 189 20.22 14.31 -46.26
C VAL A 189 19.97 14.21 -44.75
#